data_AF-A0A1V5K0K7-F1
#
_entry.id   AF-A0A1V5K0K7-F1
#
_cell.length_a   1.000
_cell.length_b   1.000
_cell.length_c   1.000
_cell.angle_alpha   90.00
_cell.angle_beta   90.00
_cell.angle_gamma   90.00
#
_symmetry.space_group_name_H-M   'P 1'
#
loop_
_entity.id
_entity.type
_entity.pdbx_description
1 polymer ?
#
loop_
_entity_poly.entity_id
_entity_poly.type
_entity_poly.pdbx_seq_one_letter_code
_entity_poly.pdbx_strand_id
1 'polypeptide(L)'
;MTGAPFIVADGLTGHDSVTVPIEGVLLKEALIASAVARADAMIVVSHFKGHGLAGFGGAIKNLGMGCACRKGKQIQHSDVKPRVRADRCISCRRCYRACPASAISMAGGKASISPDSCIGCGECVVWCRNGAIRPNWDEGAPGNLQRRMAEYALGAVAGRGGKVGYVNVAIRISPDCDCGPVNDVPVVGDIGIMTSLDPVAIDRACSDMVVAASGVPGSACQHAGQSDDKFKAVHKHVDWSVQLAHAEAIGLGSQDYVVEKLS
;
A
#
# COMPACT_ATOMS: atom_id res chain seq x y z
N MET A 1 12.58 25.50 3.82
CA MET A 1 12.32 24.66 2.63
C MET A 1 13.66 24.20 2.09
N THR A 2 13.88 22.90 1.92
CA THR A 2 15.17 22.29 1.57
C THR A 2 15.63 22.55 0.12
N GLY A 3 14.90 23.36 -0.65
CA GLY A 3 15.19 23.60 -2.08
C GLY A 3 14.89 22.43 -3.01
N ALA A 4 14.41 21.30 -2.48
CA ALA A 4 14.06 20.12 -3.26
C ALA A 4 12.77 20.36 -4.08
N PRO A 5 12.76 20.07 -5.39
CA PRO A 5 11.55 20.20 -6.20
C PRO A 5 10.53 19.14 -5.82
N PHE A 6 9.25 19.52 -5.83
CA PHE A 6 8.15 18.57 -5.72
C PHE A 6 7.81 18.00 -7.09
N ILE A 7 7.72 16.68 -7.19
CA ILE A 7 7.39 15.96 -8.42
C ILE A 7 6.24 15.00 -8.15
N VAL A 8 5.15 15.12 -8.92
CA VAL A 8 4.08 14.10 -8.95
C VAL A 8 4.56 12.98 -9.86
N ALA A 9 5.10 11.91 -9.27
CA ALA A 9 5.89 10.92 -9.99
C ALA A 9 5.12 10.10 -11.04
N ASP A 10 3.80 9.96 -10.88
CA ASP A 10 2.88 9.32 -11.85
C ASP A 10 2.08 10.34 -12.68
N GLY A 11 2.58 11.59 -12.72
CA GLY A 11 2.00 12.70 -13.46
C GLY A 11 0.74 13.27 -12.81
N LEU A 12 0.33 14.47 -13.24
CA LEU A 12 -0.79 15.22 -12.63
C LEU A 12 -2.14 14.47 -12.61
N THR A 13 -2.29 13.45 -13.44
CA THR A 13 -3.52 12.65 -13.53
C THR A 13 -3.36 11.22 -12.97
N GLY A 14 -2.15 10.82 -12.58
CA GLY A 14 -1.84 9.51 -12.01
C GLY A 14 -1.73 8.35 -13.00
N HIS A 15 -1.52 8.64 -14.29
CA HIS A 15 -1.45 7.63 -15.37
C HIS A 15 -0.03 7.41 -15.91
N ASP A 16 0.95 8.24 -15.54
CA ASP A 16 2.32 8.09 -16.03
C ASP A 16 3.00 6.93 -15.28
N SER A 17 3.31 5.86 -16.00
CA SER A 17 3.94 4.67 -15.42
C SER A 17 4.75 3.87 -16.43
N VAL A 18 5.68 3.10 -15.89
CA VAL A 18 6.45 2.08 -16.58
C VAL A 18 6.01 0.71 -16.04
N THR A 19 5.75 -0.22 -16.95
CA THR A 19 5.54 -1.63 -16.60
C THR A 19 6.89 -2.27 -16.31
N VAL A 20 7.09 -2.71 -15.07
CA VAL A 20 8.31 -3.38 -14.61
C VAL A 20 7.99 -4.87 -14.45
N PRO A 21 8.66 -5.78 -15.18
CA PRO A 21 8.49 -7.22 -14.97
C PRO A 21 9.03 -7.60 -13.58
N ILE A 22 8.31 -8.49 -12.89
CA ILE A 22 8.69 -8.98 -11.56
C ILE A 22 8.48 -10.50 -11.48
N GLU A 23 9.29 -11.15 -10.67
CA GLU A 23 9.15 -12.58 -10.35
C GLU A 23 8.21 -12.78 -9.15
N GLY A 24 7.01 -12.19 -9.21
CA GLY A 24 5.99 -12.34 -8.19
C GLY A 24 5.24 -13.68 -8.25
N VAL A 25 4.67 -14.06 -7.11
CA VAL A 25 3.79 -15.23 -6.98
C VAL A 25 2.41 -14.91 -7.53
N LEU A 26 1.87 -13.74 -7.21
CA LEU A 26 0.53 -13.30 -7.63
C LEU A 26 0.56 -12.45 -8.92
N LEU A 27 1.61 -11.66 -9.11
CA LEU A 27 1.77 -10.71 -10.20
C LEU A 27 3.04 -11.01 -10.99
N LYS A 28 2.99 -10.75 -12.31
CA LYS A 28 4.15 -10.87 -13.22
C LYS A 28 4.76 -9.53 -13.61
N GLU A 29 4.07 -8.44 -13.27
CA GLU A 29 4.49 -7.08 -13.54
C GLU A 29 3.94 -6.12 -12.48
N ALA A 30 4.64 -5.01 -12.28
CA ALA A 30 4.23 -3.90 -11.45
C ALA A 30 4.24 -2.60 -12.26
N LEU A 31 3.17 -1.81 -12.13
CA LEU A 31 3.06 -0.48 -12.76
C LEU A 31 3.64 0.57 -11.82
N ILE A 32 4.89 0.97 -12.08
CA ILE A 32 5.64 1.93 -11.26
C ILE A 32 5.57 3.31 -11.88
N ALA A 33 5.37 4.34 -11.06
CA ALA A 33 5.39 5.73 -11.47
C ALA A 33 6.66 6.06 -12.27
N SER A 34 6.55 6.67 -13.45
CA SER A 34 7.67 6.80 -14.39
C SER A 34 8.86 7.55 -13.81
N ALA A 35 8.63 8.61 -13.04
CA ALA A 35 9.73 9.35 -12.41
C ALA A 35 10.43 8.52 -11.33
N VAL A 36 9.69 7.66 -10.60
CA VAL A 36 10.30 6.71 -9.67
C VAL A 36 11.12 5.69 -10.45
N ALA A 37 10.54 5.04 -11.46
CA ALA A 37 11.18 3.99 -12.25
C ALA A 37 12.50 4.43 -12.91
N ARG A 38 12.63 5.72 -13.23
CA ARG A 38 13.82 6.33 -13.85
C ARG A 38 14.84 6.86 -12.84
N ALA A 39 14.54 6.86 -11.55
CA ALA A 39 15.45 7.36 -10.53
C ALA A 39 16.61 6.37 -10.28
N ASP A 40 17.85 6.86 -10.28
CA ASP A 40 19.06 6.06 -10.08
C ASP A 40 19.23 5.52 -8.65
N ALA A 41 18.64 6.21 -7.67
CA ALA A 41 18.69 5.89 -6.24
C ALA A 41 17.45 6.43 -5.53
N MET A 42 17.14 5.91 -4.34
CA MET A 42 16.00 6.35 -3.55
C MET A 42 16.32 6.38 -2.05
N ILE A 43 15.77 7.37 -1.34
CA ILE A 43 15.60 7.34 0.11
C ILE A 43 14.11 7.31 0.40
N VAL A 44 13.64 6.22 0.99
CA VAL A 44 12.22 5.97 1.26
C VAL A 44 11.93 6.33 2.71
N VAL A 45 11.29 7.47 2.91
CA VAL A 45 10.90 7.96 4.24
C VAL A 45 9.46 7.61 4.51
N SER A 46 9.21 6.78 5.52
CA SER A 46 7.89 6.29 5.91
C SER A 46 7.57 6.71 7.33
N HIS A 47 6.39 7.27 7.57
CA HIS A 47 5.79 7.18 8.90
C HIS A 47 5.49 5.70 9.16
N PHE A 48 5.85 5.13 10.32
CA PHE A 48 5.51 3.76 10.69
C PHE A 48 4.30 3.77 11.63
N LYS A 49 3.23 3.06 11.25
CA LYS A 49 1.88 3.20 11.81
C LYS A 49 1.04 1.95 11.56
N GLY A 50 -0.11 1.85 12.21
CA GLY A 50 -1.12 0.82 11.94
C GLY A 50 -1.79 0.97 10.56
N HIS A 51 -2.48 -0.07 10.12
CA HIS A 51 -3.21 -0.06 8.86
C HIS A 51 -4.36 -1.09 8.85
N GLY A 52 -5.59 -0.66 8.57
CA GLY A 52 -6.79 -1.52 8.67
C GLY A 52 -6.79 -2.81 7.86
N LEU A 53 -6.05 -2.87 6.73
CA LEU A 53 -6.00 -4.06 5.86
C LEU A 53 -4.66 -4.81 5.87
N ALA A 54 -3.64 -4.27 6.55
CA ALA A 54 -2.28 -4.81 6.53
C ALA A 54 -1.67 -4.98 7.93
N GLY A 55 -2.36 -4.48 8.97
CA GLY A 55 -1.93 -4.44 10.35
C GLY A 55 -1.02 -3.24 10.62
N PHE A 56 0.02 -3.06 9.80
CA PHE A 56 0.88 -1.88 9.82
C PHE A 56 1.17 -1.35 8.41
N GLY A 57 1.73 -0.16 8.33
CA GLY A 57 2.31 0.40 7.13
C GLY A 57 3.68 0.99 7.42
N GLY A 58 4.73 0.45 6.80
CA GLY A 58 6.10 0.95 6.85
C GLY A 58 6.70 1.16 5.46
N ALA A 59 7.97 0.81 5.32
CA ALA A 59 8.76 0.89 4.09
C ALA A 59 8.14 0.09 2.95
N ILE A 60 7.69 -1.15 3.19
CA ILE A 60 7.12 -2.01 2.13
C ILE A 60 5.83 -1.39 1.58
N LYS A 61 4.94 -0.89 2.45
CA LYS A 61 3.72 -0.20 2.00
C LYS A 61 4.05 1.06 1.20
N ASN A 62 5.08 1.80 1.62
CA ASN A 62 5.50 3.03 0.95
C ASN A 62 6.08 2.72 -0.44
N LEU A 63 6.94 1.71 -0.56
CA LEU A 63 7.40 1.21 -1.85
C LEU A 63 6.23 0.71 -2.71
N GLY A 64 5.46 -0.25 -2.20
CA GLY A 64 4.41 -0.92 -2.96
C GLY A 64 3.32 0.04 -3.43
N MET A 65 2.66 0.72 -2.49
CA MET A 65 1.55 1.64 -2.81
C MET A 65 2.00 3.05 -3.17
N GLY A 66 3.11 3.55 -2.60
CA GLY A 66 3.58 4.90 -2.84
C GLY A 66 4.25 5.08 -4.20
N CYS A 67 5.03 4.09 -4.65
CA CYS A 67 5.69 4.12 -5.96
C CYS A 67 4.82 3.64 -7.12
N ALA A 68 3.65 3.05 -6.84
CA ALA A 68 2.71 2.65 -7.88
C ALA A 68 1.94 3.86 -8.45
N CYS A 69 1.62 3.81 -9.74
CA CYS A 69 0.65 4.73 -10.31
C CYS A 69 -0.77 4.42 -9.83
N ARG A 70 -1.73 5.28 -10.15
CA ARG A 70 -3.13 5.12 -9.72
C ARG A 70 -3.73 3.76 -10.10
N LYS A 71 -3.44 3.25 -11.30
CA LYS A 71 -3.85 1.91 -11.75
C LYS A 71 -3.16 0.81 -10.93
N GLY A 72 -1.85 0.94 -10.67
CA GLY A 72 -1.08 -0.02 -9.89
C GLY A 72 -1.59 -0.16 -8.45
N LYS A 73 -1.95 0.96 -7.80
CA LYS A 73 -2.58 0.95 -6.46
C LYS A 73 -3.88 0.16 -6.47
N GLN A 74 -4.68 0.30 -7.53
CA GLN A 74 -5.95 -0.42 -7.65
C GLN A 74 -5.78 -1.93 -7.83
N ILE A 75 -4.73 -2.36 -8.55
CA ILE A 75 -4.37 -3.78 -8.70
C ILE A 75 -3.96 -4.39 -7.35
N GLN A 76 -3.22 -3.65 -6.52
CA GLN A 76 -2.82 -4.13 -5.19
C GLN A 76 -4.02 -4.39 -4.27
N HIS A 77 -5.09 -3.64 -4.46
CA HIS A 77 -6.22 -3.62 -3.54
C HIS A 77 -7.41 -4.52 -3.90
N SER A 78 -7.52 -5.00 -5.14
CA SER A 78 -8.75 -5.69 -5.56
C SER A 78 -8.46 -6.95 -6.34
N ASP A 79 -8.99 -8.05 -5.82
CA ASP A 79 -9.22 -9.30 -6.56
C ASP A 79 -10.49 -9.25 -7.41
N VAL A 80 -11.35 -8.24 -7.18
CA VAL A 80 -12.75 -8.29 -7.62
C VAL A 80 -13.10 -7.12 -8.51
N LYS A 81 -13.83 -7.47 -9.56
CA LYS A 81 -14.27 -6.57 -10.62
C LYS A 81 -15.13 -5.46 -9.99
N PRO A 82 -14.85 -4.16 -10.28
CA PRO A 82 -15.59 -3.05 -9.69
C PRO A 82 -17.10 -3.14 -9.93
N ARG A 83 -17.89 -2.55 -9.02
CA ARG A 83 -19.36 -2.50 -9.15
C ARG A 83 -19.86 -1.08 -9.43
N VAL A 84 -20.93 -0.98 -10.21
CA VAL A 84 -21.60 0.29 -10.52
C VAL A 84 -22.77 0.54 -9.56
N ARG A 85 -22.76 1.71 -8.92
CA ARG A 85 -23.87 2.31 -8.17
C ARG A 85 -24.73 3.14 -9.12
N ALA A 86 -25.86 2.57 -9.54
CA ALA A 86 -26.72 3.14 -10.58
C ALA A 86 -27.33 4.50 -10.18
N ASP A 87 -27.65 4.68 -8.90
CA ASP A 87 -28.12 5.93 -8.29
C ASP A 87 -27.14 7.10 -8.51
N ARG A 88 -25.83 6.85 -8.45
CA ARG A 88 -24.79 7.88 -8.62
C ARG A 88 -24.33 8.07 -10.07
N CYS A 89 -24.70 7.15 -10.97
CA CYS A 89 -24.23 7.19 -12.35
C CYS A 89 -25.05 8.20 -13.18
N ILE A 90 -24.38 9.24 -13.68
CA ILE A 90 -25.00 10.27 -14.56
C ILE A 90 -24.80 9.99 -16.05
N SER A 91 -24.29 8.81 -16.41
CA SER A 91 -24.07 8.40 -17.80
C SER A 91 -23.20 9.30 -18.67
N CYS A 92 -22.17 9.90 -18.06
CA CYS A 92 -21.15 10.68 -18.75
C CYS A 92 -20.22 9.85 -19.68
N ARG A 93 -20.33 8.51 -19.69
CA ARG A 93 -19.56 7.56 -20.53
C ARG A 93 -18.03 7.58 -20.39
N ARG A 94 -17.48 8.26 -19.39
CA ARG A 94 -16.02 8.31 -19.18
C ARG A 94 -15.43 6.93 -18.87
N CYS A 95 -16.09 6.17 -18.00
CA CYS A 95 -15.68 4.80 -17.67
C CYS A 95 -15.72 3.88 -18.91
N TYR A 96 -16.75 4.02 -19.76
CA TYR A 96 -16.87 3.28 -21.02
C TYR A 96 -15.65 3.52 -21.93
N ARG A 97 -15.30 4.79 -22.16
CA ARG A 97 -14.15 5.15 -23.02
C ARG A 97 -12.79 4.73 -22.44
N ALA A 98 -12.69 4.68 -21.11
CA ALA A 98 -11.44 4.35 -20.43
C ALA A 98 -11.22 2.84 -20.25
N CYS A 99 -12.21 1.98 -20.56
CA CYS A 99 -12.08 0.55 -20.28
C CYS A 99 -11.20 -0.13 -21.34
N PRO A 100 -9.99 -0.62 -21.01
CA PRO A 100 -9.10 -1.24 -21.99
C PRO A 100 -9.60 -2.59 -22.49
N ALA A 101 -10.43 -3.26 -21.68
CA ALA A 101 -11.01 -4.56 -22.02
C ALA A 101 -12.38 -4.46 -22.71
N SER A 102 -12.85 -3.24 -23.02
CA SER A 102 -14.20 -2.99 -23.56
C SER A 102 -15.33 -3.65 -22.74
N ALA A 103 -15.11 -3.86 -21.45
CA ALA A 103 -16.00 -4.61 -20.57
C ALA A 103 -17.21 -3.79 -20.08
N ILE A 104 -17.34 -2.52 -20.48
CA ILE A 104 -18.39 -1.63 -20.01
C ILE A 104 -19.41 -1.41 -21.12
N SER A 105 -20.69 -1.49 -20.78
CA SER A 105 -21.79 -1.12 -21.66
C SER A 105 -22.63 -0.01 -21.04
N MET A 106 -23.38 0.70 -21.88
CA MET A 106 -24.32 1.72 -21.45
C MET A 106 -25.75 1.20 -21.67
N ALA A 107 -26.35 0.61 -20.64
CA ALA A 107 -27.70 0.03 -20.68
C ALA A 107 -28.65 0.84 -19.78
N GLY A 108 -29.87 1.11 -20.26
CA GLY A 108 -30.88 1.83 -19.46
C GLY A 108 -30.43 3.22 -18.98
N GLY A 109 -29.55 3.89 -19.75
CA GLY A 109 -28.99 5.18 -19.33
C GLY A 109 -28.10 5.07 -18.09
N LYS A 110 -27.46 3.92 -17.83
CA LYS A 110 -26.46 3.68 -16.78
C LYS A 110 -25.30 2.83 -17.31
N ALA A 111 -24.16 2.89 -16.63
CA ALA A 111 -23.03 2.02 -16.95
C ALA A 111 -23.25 0.63 -16.33
N SER A 112 -22.88 -0.42 -17.06
CA SER A 112 -22.83 -1.81 -16.58
C SER A 112 -21.47 -2.40 -16.90
N ILE A 113 -20.90 -3.19 -15.99
CA ILE A 113 -19.59 -3.84 -16.16
C ILE A 113 -19.87 -5.33 -16.38
N SER A 114 -19.49 -5.87 -17.53
CA SER A 114 -19.50 -7.30 -17.81
C SER A 114 -18.43 -7.98 -16.95
N PRO A 115 -18.80 -8.90 -16.05
CA PRO A 115 -17.82 -9.63 -15.26
C PRO A 115 -16.85 -10.37 -16.16
N ASP A 116 -17.32 -11.16 -17.13
CA ASP A 116 -16.46 -12.06 -17.91
C ASP A 116 -15.37 -11.32 -18.69
N SER A 117 -15.68 -10.14 -19.22
CA SER A 117 -14.72 -9.31 -19.96
C SER A 117 -13.86 -8.41 -19.07
N CYS A 118 -14.28 -8.14 -17.83
CA CYS A 118 -13.55 -7.22 -16.97
C CYS A 118 -12.28 -7.88 -16.41
N ILE A 119 -11.13 -7.29 -16.71
CA ILE A 119 -9.81 -7.73 -16.23
C ILE A 119 -9.43 -7.17 -14.85
N GLY A 120 -10.36 -6.55 -14.13
CA GLY A 120 -10.08 -6.00 -12.79
C GLY A 120 -9.15 -4.78 -12.74
N CYS A 121 -8.78 -4.19 -13.88
CA CYS A 121 -7.80 -3.09 -13.93
C CYS A 121 -8.20 -1.80 -13.19
N GLY A 122 -9.50 -1.61 -12.93
CA GLY A 122 -9.99 -0.49 -12.12
C GLY A 122 -9.95 0.90 -12.76
N GLU A 123 -9.59 1.04 -14.03
CA GLU A 123 -9.67 2.30 -14.79
C GLU A 123 -11.03 2.98 -14.67
N CYS A 124 -12.10 2.20 -14.66
CA CYS A 124 -13.45 2.73 -14.52
C CYS A 124 -13.71 3.40 -13.16
N VAL A 125 -13.10 2.91 -12.08
CA VAL A 125 -13.12 3.56 -10.76
C VAL A 125 -12.39 4.89 -10.84
N VAL A 126 -11.21 4.88 -11.48
CA VAL A 126 -10.32 6.02 -11.63
C VAL A 126 -11.01 7.19 -12.36
N TRP A 127 -11.71 6.88 -13.45
CA TRP A 127 -12.37 7.88 -14.30
C TRP A 127 -13.73 8.35 -13.80
N CYS A 128 -14.34 7.65 -12.85
CA CYS A 128 -15.67 8.00 -12.33
C CYS A 128 -15.62 9.10 -11.28
N ARG A 129 -15.62 10.37 -11.73
CA ARG A 129 -15.64 11.55 -10.83
C ARG A 129 -16.90 11.67 -9.96
N ASN A 130 -18.00 11.00 -10.34
CA ASN A 130 -19.24 10.99 -9.55
C ASN A 130 -19.22 9.92 -8.44
N GLY A 131 -18.16 9.11 -8.35
CA GLY A 131 -18.05 8.03 -7.38
C GLY A 131 -19.09 6.92 -7.57
N ALA A 132 -19.62 6.78 -8.79
CA ALA A 132 -20.60 5.76 -9.16
C ALA A 132 -19.99 4.39 -9.43
N ILE A 133 -18.66 4.30 -9.55
CA ILE A 133 -17.97 3.02 -9.66
C ILE A 133 -17.04 2.95 -8.46
N ARG A 134 -17.21 1.92 -7.62
CA ARG A 134 -16.41 1.72 -6.42
C ARG A 134 -15.62 0.43 -6.55
N PRO A 135 -14.39 0.39 -6.05
CA PRO A 135 -13.68 -0.87 -5.86
C PRO A 135 -14.46 -1.74 -4.90
N ASN A 136 -14.35 -3.04 -5.09
CA ASN A 136 -14.56 -3.96 -3.98
C ASN A 136 -13.26 -4.03 -3.20
N TRP A 137 -13.11 -3.09 -2.27
CA TRP A 137 -12.21 -3.28 -1.15
C TRP A 137 -12.83 -4.42 -0.34
N ASP A 138 -12.07 -5.46 0.01
CA ASP A 138 -12.46 -6.54 0.94
C ASP A 138 -13.05 -7.84 0.37
N GLU A 139 -13.11 -8.05 -0.94
CA GLU A 139 -13.54 -9.36 -1.53
C GLU A 139 -12.35 -10.20 -2.09
N GLY A 140 -11.17 -10.12 -1.49
CA GLY A 140 -9.99 -10.91 -1.86
C GLY A 140 -9.63 -11.98 -0.82
N ALA A 141 -8.76 -12.93 -1.19
CA ALA A 141 -8.25 -13.89 -0.20
C ALA A 141 -7.44 -13.15 0.89
N PRO A 142 -7.58 -13.53 2.18
CA PRO A 142 -6.85 -12.89 3.27
C PRO A 142 -5.35 -12.76 2.98
N GLY A 143 -4.84 -11.55 3.15
CA GLY A 143 -3.43 -11.21 2.94
C GLY A 143 -2.99 -10.98 1.49
N ASN A 144 -3.86 -11.14 0.48
CA ASN A 144 -3.48 -10.83 -0.91
C ASN A 144 -3.05 -9.39 -1.11
N LEU A 145 -3.67 -8.44 -0.41
CA LEU A 145 -3.25 -7.04 -0.42
C LEU A 145 -1.80 -6.88 0.06
N GLN A 146 -1.43 -7.56 1.16
CA GLN A 146 -0.08 -7.54 1.71
C GLN A 146 0.94 -8.15 0.74
N ARG A 147 0.60 -9.30 0.15
CA ARG A 147 1.45 -10.00 -0.84
C ARG A 147 1.68 -9.16 -2.09
N ARG A 148 0.62 -8.55 -2.64
CA ARG A 148 0.72 -7.65 -3.81
C ARG A 148 1.50 -6.38 -3.51
N MET A 149 1.34 -5.80 -2.32
CA MET A 149 2.16 -4.65 -1.91
C MET A 149 3.65 -5.02 -1.91
N ALA A 150 4.02 -6.18 -1.35
CA ALA A 150 5.39 -6.67 -1.35
C ALA A 150 5.90 -6.93 -2.78
N GLU A 151 5.09 -7.52 -3.66
CA GLU A 151 5.45 -7.72 -5.07
C GLU A 151 5.60 -6.40 -5.85
N TYR A 152 4.75 -5.41 -5.58
CA TYR A 152 4.95 -4.06 -6.13
C TYR A 152 6.21 -3.39 -5.59
N ALA A 153 6.58 -3.67 -4.33
CA ALA A 153 7.82 -3.17 -3.76
C ALA A 153 9.06 -3.73 -4.47
N LEU A 154 9.05 -4.99 -4.93
CA LEU A 154 10.10 -5.53 -5.81
C LEU A 154 10.23 -4.70 -7.10
N GLY A 155 9.11 -4.43 -7.76
CA GLY A 155 9.10 -3.61 -8.97
C GLY A 155 9.61 -2.18 -8.71
N ALA A 156 9.28 -1.62 -7.55
CA ALA A 156 9.70 -0.28 -7.15
C ALA A 156 11.22 -0.18 -6.94
N VAL A 157 11.91 -1.26 -6.54
CA VAL A 157 13.37 -1.26 -6.31
C VAL A 157 14.18 -1.86 -7.48
N ALA A 158 13.52 -2.54 -8.41
CA ALA A 158 14.15 -3.19 -9.56
C ALA A 158 15.12 -2.27 -10.33
N GLY A 159 16.28 -2.81 -10.73
CA GLY A 159 17.26 -2.09 -11.55
C GLY A 159 18.15 -1.07 -10.81
N ARG A 160 18.03 -0.89 -9.48
CA ARG A 160 18.80 0.12 -8.73
C ARG A 160 20.07 -0.40 -8.04
N GLY A 161 20.38 -1.70 -8.15
CA GLY A 161 21.63 -2.27 -7.65
C GLY A 161 21.90 -1.99 -6.16
N GLY A 162 20.87 -2.05 -5.32
CA GLY A 162 21.00 -1.81 -3.87
C GLY A 162 21.09 -0.33 -3.45
N LYS A 163 20.89 0.63 -4.36
CA LYS A 163 20.92 2.07 -4.05
C LYS A 163 19.60 2.60 -3.47
N VAL A 164 19.00 1.85 -2.55
CA VAL A 164 17.77 2.25 -1.87
C VAL A 164 18.00 2.21 -0.36
N GLY A 165 17.84 3.36 0.29
CA GLY A 165 17.86 3.48 1.74
C GLY A 165 16.45 3.69 2.29
N TYR A 166 16.18 3.19 3.48
CA TYR A 166 14.88 3.23 4.14
C TYR A 166 14.98 3.98 5.46
N VAL A 167 14.00 4.83 5.73
CA VAL A 167 13.85 5.53 7.00
C VAL A 167 12.42 5.32 7.49
N ASN A 168 12.26 4.63 8.63
CA ASN A 168 10.98 4.50 9.31
C ASN A 168 10.95 5.46 10.50
N VAL A 169 10.05 6.42 10.43
CA VAL A 169 9.74 7.36 11.51
C VAL A 169 8.60 6.75 12.32
N ALA A 170 8.93 6.07 13.42
CA ALA A 170 8.00 5.38 14.31
C ALA A 170 7.69 6.25 15.55
N ILE A 171 7.07 7.40 15.29
CA ILE A 171 6.62 8.35 16.32
C ILE A 171 5.13 8.62 16.07
N ARG A 172 4.34 8.81 17.13
CA ARG A 172 2.88 9.00 17.06
C ARG A 172 2.20 7.92 16.20
N ILE A 173 2.53 6.66 16.52
CA ILE A 173 2.10 5.47 15.78
C ILE A 173 0.57 5.34 15.86
N SER A 174 -0.12 5.75 14.81
CA SER A 174 -1.57 5.72 14.74
C SER A 174 -2.13 4.30 14.62
N PRO A 175 -3.37 4.04 15.07
CA PRO A 175 -4.00 2.73 14.88
C PRO A 175 -4.32 2.45 13.40
N ASP A 176 -4.55 3.47 12.59
CA ASP A 176 -4.85 3.32 11.16
C ASP A 176 -4.00 4.26 10.29
N CYS A 177 -4.15 4.13 8.96
CA CYS A 177 -3.35 4.82 7.97
C CYS A 177 -3.66 6.33 7.92
N ASP A 178 -2.61 7.15 7.76
CA ASP A 178 -2.70 8.61 7.65
C ASP A 178 -3.49 9.14 6.43
N CYS A 179 -3.94 8.25 5.54
CA CYS A 179 -4.81 8.65 4.44
C CYS A 179 -6.27 8.81 4.88
N GLY A 180 -6.60 8.34 6.09
CA GLY A 180 -7.92 8.53 6.69
C GLY A 180 -8.18 10.00 7.07
N PRO A 181 -9.46 10.41 7.14
CA PRO A 181 -9.82 11.77 7.52
C PRO A 181 -9.63 12.07 9.02
N VAL A 182 -9.45 11.04 9.84
CA VAL A 182 -9.34 11.12 11.30
C VAL A 182 -8.19 10.22 11.74
N ASN A 183 -7.49 10.66 12.78
CA ASN A 183 -6.48 9.87 13.47
C ASN A 183 -6.79 9.87 14.97
N ASP A 184 -6.50 8.75 15.64
CA ASP A 184 -6.80 8.53 17.05
C ASP A 184 -5.52 8.59 17.91
N VAL A 185 -5.64 8.38 19.22
CA VAL A 185 -4.52 8.31 20.16
C VAL A 185 -3.51 7.25 19.69
N PRO A 186 -2.19 7.55 19.69
CA PRO A 186 -1.16 6.58 19.33
C PRO A 186 -1.26 5.28 20.11
N VAL A 187 -1.00 4.15 19.44
CA VAL A 187 -1.17 2.81 20.03
C VAL A 187 -0.10 2.50 21.08
N VAL A 188 1.11 3.01 20.89
CA VAL A 188 2.25 2.91 21.80
C VAL A 188 3.00 4.25 21.84
N GLY A 189 3.91 4.41 22.81
CA GLY A 189 4.81 5.57 22.86
C GLY A 189 5.78 5.61 21.66
N ASP A 190 6.43 6.76 21.48
CA ASP A 190 7.39 6.95 20.38
C ASP A 190 8.56 5.95 20.48
N ILE A 191 8.80 5.21 19.40
CA ILE A 191 9.92 4.26 19.29
C ILE A 191 11.17 4.99 18.79
N GLY A 192 10.99 5.92 17.84
CA GLY A 192 12.06 6.76 17.30
C GLY A 192 12.17 6.68 15.78
N ILE A 193 13.38 6.94 15.26
CA ILE A 193 13.69 6.90 13.83
C ILE A 193 14.65 5.74 13.59
N MET A 194 14.30 4.85 12.66
CA MET A 194 15.11 3.73 12.24
C MET A 194 15.55 3.93 10.80
N THR A 195 16.73 3.42 10.47
CA THR A 195 17.30 3.45 9.11
C THR A 195 17.82 2.08 8.72
N SER A 196 17.68 1.70 7.45
CA SER A 196 18.14 0.42 6.93
C SER A 196 18.42 0.50 5.43
N LEU A 197 19.18 -0.46 4.91
CA LEU A 197 19.29 -0.74 3.47
C LEU A 197 18.39 -1.92 3.03
N ASP A 198 17.67 -2.53 3.98
CA ASP A 198 16.74 -3.62 3.77
C ASP A 198 15.32 -3.21 4.24
N PRO A 199 14.31 -3.21 3.34
CA PRO A 199 12.95 -2.78 3.66
C PRO A 199 12.18 -3.78 4.52
N VAL A 200 12.54 -5.07 4.48
CA VAL A 200 11.91 -6.12 5.29
C VAL A 200 12.46 -6.03 6.72
N ALA A 201 13.77 -5.89 6.86
CA ALA A 201 14.43 -5.79 8.17
C ALA A 201 13.95 -4.59 8.98
N ILE A 202 13.79 -3.41 8.33
CA ILE A 202 13.34 -2.19 9.04
C ILE A 202 11.88 -2.28 9.46
N ASP A 203 11.01 -2.83 8.61
CA ASP A 203 9.60 -3.02 8.95
C ASP A 203 9.45 -4.07 10.05
N ARG A 204 10.27 -5.13 10.02
CA ARG A 204 10.34 -6.14 11.08
C ARG A 204 10.78 -5.54 12.41
N ALA A 205 11.90 -4.81 12.43
CA ALA A 205 12.42 -4.18 13.64
C ALA A 205 11.40 -3.20 14.26
N CYS A 206 10.75 -2.37 13.43
CA CYS A 206 9.68 -1.48 13.91
C CYS A 206 8.51 -2.27 14.51
N SER A 207 8.08 -3.34 13.84
CA SER A 207 6.96 -4.17 14.28
C SER A 207 7.25 -4.83 15.63
N ASP A 208 8.45 -5.41 15.78
CA ASP A 208 8.88 -6.06 17.02
C ASP A 208 8.96 -5.04 18.18
N MET A 209 9.49 -3.84 17.94
CA MET A 209 9.56 -2.78 18.97
C MET A 209 8.17 -2.29 19.40
N VAL A 210 7.22 -2.18 18.46
CA VAL A 210 5.82 -1.84 18.78
C VAL A 210 5.15 -2.96 19.56
N VAL A 211 5.37 -4.22 19.18
CA VAL A 211 4.86 -5.38 19.90
C VAL A 211 5.46 -5.48 21.30
N ALA A 212 6.72 -5.10 21.51
CA ALA A 212 7.36 -5.12 22.83
C ALA A 212 6.97 -3.94 23.75
N ALA A 213 6.45 -2.84 23.19
CA ALA A 213 6.08 -1.65 23.96
C ALA A 213 4.80 -1.88 24.80
N SER A 214 4.50 -0.99 25.75
CA SER A 214 3.20 -0.97 26.43
C SER A 214 2.22 -0.07 25.68
N GLY A 215 0.94 -0.44 25.65
CA GLY A 215 -0.10 0.39 25.05
C GLY A 215 -0.30 1.71 25.81
N VAL A 216 -0.62 2.78 25.08
CA VAL A 216 -0.85 4.11 25.67
C VAL A 216 -2.25 4.16 26.31
N PRO A 217 -2.42 4.71 27.53
CA PRO A 217 -3.73 4.92 28.14
C PRO A 217 -4.67 5.75 27.24
N GLY A 218 -5.92 5.32 27.08
CA GLY A 218 -6.89 5.97 26.19
C GLY A 218 -6.74 5.63 24.71
N SER A 219 -5.75 4.83 24.32
CA SER A 219 -5.64 4.29 22.96
C SER A 219 -6.44 3.00 22.79
N ALA A 220 -6.59 2.55 21.54
CA ALA A 220 -7.10 1.22 21.21
C ALA A 220 -6.28 0.07 21.85
N CYS A 221 -5.04 0.34 22.28
CA CYS A 221 -4.16 -0.60 22.94
C CYS A 221 -4.04 -0.39 24.46
N GLN A 222 -4.89 0.43 25.10
CA GLN A 222 -4.75 0.76 26.53
C GLN A 222 -4.73 -0.44 27.50
N HIS A 223 -5.24 -1.60 27.08
CA HIS A 223 -5.24 -2.84 27.86
C HIS A 223 -4.23 -3.88 27.34
N ALA A 224 -3.47 -3.55 26.30
CA ALA A 224 -2.45 -4.43 25.72
C ALA A 224 -1.11 -4.25 26.47
N GLY A 225 -0.66 -5.32 27.12
CA GLY A 225 0.64 -5.40 27.79
C GLY A 225 1.78 -5.73 26.80
N GLN A 226 3.00 -5.87 27.32
CA GLN A 226 4.22 -6.09 26.50
C GLN A 226 4.24 -7.41 25.74
N SER A 227 3.43 -8.39 26.14
CA SER A 227 3.31 -9.69 25.45
C SER A 227 2.18 -9.73 24.43
N ASP A 228 1.34 -8.69 24.37
CA ASP A 228 0.21 -8.63 23.45
C ASP A 228 0.63 -8.01 22.11
N ASP A 229 0.10 -8.56 21.02
CA ASP A 229 0.28 -8.01 19.68
C ASP A 229 -0.60 -6.76 19.49
N LYS A 230 0.04 -5.60 19.39
CA LYS A 230 -0.62 -4.29 19.29
C LYS A 230 -1.42 -4.17 18.00
N PHE A 231 -0.90 -4.69 16.89
CA PHE A 231 -1.58 -4.62 15.61
C PHE A 231 -2.84 -5.49 15.62
N LYS A 232 -2.80 -6.66 16.28
CA LYS A 232 -3.99 -7.51 16.47
C LYS A 232 -4.98 -6.92 17.48
N ALA A 233 -4.50 -6.20 18.49
CA ALA A 233 -5.36 -5.50 19.44
C ALA A 233 -6.23 -4.45 18.73
N VAL A 234 -5.68 -3.75 17.74
CA VAL A 234 -6.42 -2.78 16.90
C VAL A 234 -7.21 -3.49 15.79
N HIS A 235 -6.57 -4.35 15.01
CA HIS A 235 -7.11 -4.98 13.80
C HIS A 235 -7.16 -6.51 13.95
N LYS A 236 -8.14 -7.00 14.72
CA LYS A 236 -8.26 -8.41 15.16
C LYS A 236 -8.22 -9.46 14.05
N HIS A 237 -8.64 -9.11 12.84
CA HIS A 237 -8.76 -10.04 11.71
C HIS A 237 -7.59 -9.96 10.73
N VAL A 238 -6.57 -9.17 11.03
CA VAL A 238 -5.44 -8.94 10.12
C VAL A 238 -4.17 -9.54 10.71
N ASP A 239 -3.59 -10.48 9.96
CA ASP A 239 -2.27 -11.00 10.28
C ASP A 239 -1.20 -10.19 9.55
N TRP A 240 -0.55 -9.28 10.28
CA TRP A 240 0.47 -8.40 9.72
C TRP A 240 1.72 -9.13 9.24
N SER A 241 2.00 -10.33 9.78
CA SER A 241 3.21 -11.10 9.47
C SER A 241 3.24 -11.60 8.02
N VAL A 242 2.06 -11.74 7.39
CA VAL A 242 1.92 -12.16 5.99
C VAL A 242 2.71 -11.27 5.03
N GLN A 243 2.76 -9.96 5.28
CA GLN A 243 3.50 -9.03 4.43
C GLN A 243 5.00 -9.31 4.46
N LEU A 244 5.57 -9.49 5.66
CA LEU A 244 7.01 -9.71 5.85
C LEU A 244 7.43 -11.09 5.34
N ALA A 245 6.67 -12.13 5.68
CA ALA A 245 6.95 -13.49 5.23
C ALA A 245 6.91 -13.60 3.70
N HIS A 246 5.94 -12.95 3.05
CA HIS A 246 5.88 -12.94 1.59
C HIS A 246 7.01 -12.13 0.97
N ALA A 247 7.32 -10.95 1.53
CA ALA A 247 8.40 -10.10 1.06
C ALA A 247 9.76 -10.82 1.10
N GLU A 248 10.05 -11.54 2.18
CA GLU A 248 11.24 -12.37 2.31
C GLU A 248 11.26 -13.52 1.29
N ALA A 249 10.14 -14.25 1.15
CA ALA A 249 10.03 -15.38 0.23
C ALA A 249 10.24 -15.01 -1.25
N ILE A 250 9.91 -13.77 -1.64
CA ILE A 250 10.13 -13.25 -3.00
C ILE A 250 11.47 -12.50 -3.15
N GLY A 251 12.33 -12.51 -2.13
CA GLY A 251 13.66 -11.91 -2.17
C GLY A 251 13.70 -10.39 -2.09
N LEU A 252 12.69 -9.73 -1.50
CA LEU A 252 12.70 -8.27 -1.31
C LEU A 252 13.69 -7.82 -0.22
N GLY A 253 13.97 -8.70 0.75
CA GLY A 253 14.83 -8.45 1.90
C GLY A 253 14.76 -9.60 2.90
N SER A 254 15.35 -9.41 4.08
CA SER A 254 15.37 -10.40 5.16
C SER A 254 14.59 -9.93 6.38
N GLN A 255 13.94 -10.86 7.08
CA GLN A 255 13.39 -10.60 8.40
C GLN A 255 14.48 -10.63 9.49
N ASP A 256 15.67 -11.14 9.21
CA ASP A 256 16.80 -11.10 10.15
C ASP A 256 17.37 -9.67 10.22
N TYR A 257 17.57 -9.18 11.44
CA TYR A 257 18.14 -7.86 11.67
C TYR A 257 18.95 -7.81 12.97
N VAL A 258 19.87 -6.85 13.02
CA VAL A 258 20.57 -6.43 14.24
C VAL A 258 20.32 -4.93 14.43
N VAL A 259 20.01 -4.53 15.65
CA VAL A 259 19.79 -3.11 15.98
C VAL A 259 21.08 -2.53 16.54
N GLU A 260 21.62 -1.54 15.84
CA GLU A 260 22.72 -0.71 16.32
C GLU A 260 22.18 0.67 16.69
N LYS A 261 22.44 1.11 17.93
CA LYS A 261 22.09 2.47 18.36
C LYS A 261 23.21 3.42 17.96
N LEU A 262 22.88 4.40 17.12
CA LEU A 262 23.78 5.49 16.79
C LEU A 262 23.72 6.53 17.93
N SER A 263 24.87 6.77 18.55
CA SER A 263 25.09 7.76 19.63
C SER A 263 25.31 9.16 19.08
#